data_AF-A0AAD8MA61-F1
#
_entry.id   AF-A0AAD8MA61-F1
#
_cell.length_a   1.000
_cell.length_b   1.000
_cell.length_c   1.000
_cell.angle_alpha   90.00
_cell.angle_beta   90.00
_cell.angle_gamma   90.00
#
_symmetry.space_group_name_H-M   'P 1'
#
loop_
_entity.id
_entity.type
_entity.pdbx_description
1 polymer ?
#
loop_
_entity_poly.entity_id
_entity_poly.type
_entity_poly.pdbx_seq_one_letter_code
_entity_poly.pdbx_strand_id
1 'polypeptide(L)'
;MAIVGSVQVSLLEENIKPRTDLPPLFAHLRERRPENLHYIGVSFGLTLDLLRFWKKQKFAPFYVGHNPNAVTGEHTCMVLKPLDNDDIETCGTDEWGFFGPFYQDFRKKFTWLLGSSSFRTMDMQACDEVLV
;
A
#
# COMPACT_ATOMS: atom_id res chain seq x y z
N MET A 1 -3.21 -5.11 29.62
CA MET A 1 -1.84 -5.13 29.07
C MET A 1 -0.96 -4.40 30.08
N ALA A 2 -0.30 -5.15 30.97
CA ALA A 2 0.53 -4.57 32.03
C ALA A 2 1.93 -4.29 31.46
N ILE A 3 2.38 -3.05 31.61
CA ILE A 3 3.71 -2.61 31.22
C ILE A 3 4.64 -3.05 32.35
N VAL A 4 5.44 -4.10 32.14
CA VAL A 4 6.47 -4.51 33.09
C VAL A 4 7.57 -3.44 33.05
N GLY A 5 7.64 -2.62 34.10
CA GLY A 5 8.63 -1.57 34.25
C GLY A 5 10.05 -2.14 34.32
N SER A 6 10.96 -1.59 33.52
CA SER A 6 12.38 -1.92 33.55
C SER A 6 13.05 -1.33 34.78
N VAL A 7 13.55 -2.18 35.68
CA VAL A 7 14.41 -1.76 36.79
C VAL A 7 15.76 -1.33 36.22
N GLN A 8 16.19 -0.09 36.48
CA GLN A 8 17.53 0.38 36.10
C GLN A 8 18.57 -0.24 37.04
N VAL A 9 19.41 -1.12 36.50
CA VAL A 9 20.57 -1.71 37.20
C VAL A 9 21.85 -1.31 36.44
N SER A 10 22.95 -1.13 37.16
CA SER A 10 24.27 -0.83 36.58
C SER A 10 24.70 -1.91 35.59
N LEU A 11 25.24 -1.53 34.41
CA LEU A 11 25.66 -2.46 33.35
C LEU A 11 26.66 -3.54 33.81
N LEU A 12 27.43 -3.25 34.86
CA LEU A 12 28.42 -4.17 35.42
C LEU A 12 27.81 -5.21 36.39
N GLU A 13 26.57 -5.00 36.82
CA GLU A 13 25.82 -5.88 37.73
C GLU A 13 24.65 -6.58 37.02
N GLU A 14 24.49 -6.34 35.71
CA GLU A 14 23.40 -6.91 34.92
C GLU A 14 23.59 -8.42 34.75
N ASN A 15 22.69 -9.19 35.36
CA ASN A 15 22.66 -10.64 35.21
C ASN A 15 21.75 -11.00 34.01
N ILE A 16 22.35 -11.14 32.83
CA ILE A 16 21.64 -11.49 31.59
C ILE A 16 21.12 -12.93 31.70
N LYS A 17 19.86 -13.08 32.11
CA LYS A 17 19.12 -14.35 32.07
C LYS A 17 18.04 -14.28 31.01
N PRO A 18 17.76 -15.37 30.27
CA PRO A 18 16.62 -15.42 29.36
C PRO A 18 15.36 -15.04 30.14
N ARG A 19 14.65 -14.00 29.67
CA ARG A 19 13.39 -13.57 30.29
C ARG A 19 12.38 -14.71 30.15
N THR A 20 11.90 -15.22 31.27
CA THR A 20 11.01 -16.39 31.33
C THR A 20 9.54 -16.06 31.05
N ASP A 21 9.17 -14.78 31.10
CA ASP A 21 7.79 -14.28 30.93
C ASP A 21 7.69 -13.32 29.72
N LEU A 22 8.16 -13.80 28.55
CA LEU A 22 8.00 -13.08 27.28
C LEU A 22 6.84 -13.69 26.50
N PRO A 23 5.94 -12.87 25.90
CA PRO A 23 5.00 -13.39 24.92
C PRO A 23 5.78 -13.99 23.74
N PRO A 24 5.19 -14.98 23.04
CA PRO A 24 5.85 -15.57 21.88
C PRO A 24 6.09 -14.51 20.80
N LEU A 25 7.22 -14.63 20.09
CA LEU A 25 7.60 -13.69 19.03
C LEU A 25 6.59 -13.70 17.87
N PHE A 26 5.99 -14.87 17.62
CA PHE A 26 4.96 -15.06 16.61
C PHE A 26 3.71 -15.63 17.27
N ALA A 27 2.55 -15.23 16.74
CA ALA A 27 1.27 -15.86 17.02
C ALA A 27 0.74 -16.47 15.72
N HIS A 28 -0.07 -17.52 15.80
CA HIS A 28 -0.68 -18.06 14.60
C HIS A 28 -1.72 -17.06 14.07
N LEU A 29 -1.72 -16.79 12.76
CA LEU A 29 -2.65 -15.82 12.17
C LEU A 29 -4.13 -16.16 12.44
N ARG A 30 -4.44 -17.45 12.60
CA ARG A 30 -5.79 -17.96 12.93
C ARG A 30 -6.26 -17.57 14.33
N GLU A 31 -5.34 -17.23 15.22
CA GLU A 31 -5.64 -16.83 16.61
C GLU A 31 -6.03 -15.36 16.71
N ARG A 32 -5.76 -14.57 15.64
CA ARG A 32 -6.15 -13.16 15.55
C ARG A 32 -7.36 -13.01 14.65
N ARG A 33 -8.44 -12.44 15.18
CA ARG A 33 -9.59 -12.02 14.38
C ARG A 33 -9.19 -10.83 13.49
N PRO A 34 -9.42 -10.88 12.16
CA PRO A 34 -9.14 -9.75 11.29
C PRO A 34 -10.09 -8.59 11.58
N GLU A 35 -9.59 -7.36 11.47
CA GLU A 35 -10.38 -6.14 11.52
C GLU A 35 -11.26 -6.00 10.27
N ASN A 36 -12.40 -5.31 10.40
CA ASN A 36 -13.20 -4.96 9.24
C ASN A 36 -12.50 -3.83 8.47
N LEU A 37 -12.12 -4.09 7.22
CA LEU A 37 -11.36 -3.15 6.39
C LEU A 37 -12.11 -2.90 5.08
N HIS A 38 -12.16 -1.64 4.66
CA HIS A 38 -12.83 -1.23 3.43
C HIS A 38 -11.93 -1.32 2.19
N TYR A 39 -10.63 -1.15 2.38
CA TYR A 39 -9.64 -1.22 1.31
C TYR A 39 -8.24 -1.50 1.87
N ILE A 40 -7.35 -1.90 0.97
CA ILE A 40 -5.90 -1.91 1.21
C ILE A 40 -5.21 -1.13 0.11
N GLY A 41 -4.11 -0.46 0.46
CA GLY A 41 -3.36 0.37 -0.46
C GLY A 41 -1.85 0.11 -0.36
N VAL A 42 -1.15 0.38 -1.44
CA VAL A 42 0.30 0.26 -1.53
C VAL A 42 0.88 1.51 -2.17
N SER A 43 2.04 1.95 -1.70
CA SER A 43 2.84 3.03 -2.28
C SER A 43 4.22 2.49 -2.65
N PHE A 44 4.66 2.71 -3.89
CA PHE A 44 5.92 2.17 -4.40
C PHE A 44 6.51 3.06 -5.51
N GLY A 45 7.78 2.86 -5.85
CA GLY A 45 8.40 3.48 -7.04
C GLY A 45 7.91 2.82 -8.32
N LEU A 46 7.38 3.61 -9.25
CA LEU A 46 6.69 3.14 -10.45
C LEU A 46 7.66 2.46 -11.41
N THR A 47 7.66 1.14 -11.37
CA THR A 47 8.26 0.27 -12.38
C THR A 47 7.17 -0.57 -13.03
N LEU A 48 7.41 -0.97 -14.28
CA LEU A 48 6.48 -1.80 -15.04
C LEU A 48 6.21 -3.14 -14.35
N ASP A 49 7.23 -3.75 -13.76
CA ASP A 49 7.12 -5.04 -13.07
C ASP A 49 6.26 -4.95 -11.80
N LEU A 50 6.48 -3.92 -10.96
CA LEU A 50 5.65 -3.71 -9.77
C LEU A 50 4.22 -3.34 -10.13
N LEU A 51 4.01 -2.49 -11.14
CA LEU A 51 2.68 -2.13 -11.60
C LEU A 51 1.92 -3.37 -12.08
N ARG A 52 2.53 -4.20 -12.92
CA ARG A 52 1.92 -5.47 -13.39
C ARG A 52 1.67 -6.44 -12.24
N PHE A 53 2.58 -6.52 -11.27
CA PHE A 53 2.39 -7.35 -10.09
C PHE A 53 1.13 -6.94 -9.32
N TRP A 54 0.97 -5.64 -9.01
CA TRP A 54 -0.19 -5.15 -8.26
C TRP A 54 -1.50 -5.24 -9.06
N LYS A 55 -1.46 -4.96 -10.37
CA LYS A 55 -2.64 -5.14 -11.25
C LYS A 55 -3.13 -6.58 -11.27
N LYS A 56 -2.23 -7.58 -11.37
CA LYS A 56 -2.59 -9.00 -11.28
C LYS A 56 -3.29 -9.37 -9.96
N GLN A 57 -3.05 -8.61 -8.89
CA GLN A 57 -3.71 -8.78 -7.59
C GLN A 57 -5.02 -7.98 -7.45
N LYS A 58 -5.51 -7.37 -8.53
CA LYS A 58 -6.71 -6.52 -8.59
C LYS A 58 -6.55 -5.22 -7.78
N PHE A 59 -5.41 -4.56 -7.93
CA PHE A 59 -5.21 -3.18 -7.48
C PHE A 59 -5.25 -2.25 -8.68
N ALA A 60 -5.83 -1.06 -8.49
CA ALA A 60 -5.84 0.00 -9.50
C ALA A 60 -5.15 1.27 -8.98
N PRO A 61 -4.42 2.00 -9.85
CA PRO A 61 -3.75 3.24 -9.48
C PRO A 61 -4.76 4.35 -9.18
N PHE A 62 -4.48 5.15 -8.17
CA PHE A 62 -5.24 6.37 -7.87
C PHE A 62 -4.35 7.60 -7.76
N TYR A 63 -3.03 7.42 -7.79
CA TYR A 63 -2.07 8.51 -7.68
C TYR A 63 -0.74 8.13 -8.34
N VAL A 64 -0.18 9.09 -9.08
CA VAL A 64 1.22 9.07 -9.55
C VAL A 64 1.85 10.43 -9.23
N GLY A 65 2.98 10.41 -8.54
CA GLY A 65 3.73 11.59 -8.15
C GLY A 65 4.27 12.33 -9.38
N HIS A 66 4.18 13.65 -9.36
CA HIS A 66 4.59 14.49 -10.49
C HIS A 66 6.10 14.47 -10.70
N ASN A 67 6.88 14.48 -9.60
CA ASN A 67 8.33 14.49 -9.66
C ASN A 67 8.88 13.09 -9.35
N PRO A 68 9.85 12.59 -10.13
CA PRO A 68 10.56 11.37 -9.77
C PRO A 68 11.40 11.58 -8.51
N ASN A 69 11.61 10.50 -7.77
CA ASN A 69 12.51 10.50 -6.63
C ASN A 69 13.96 10.78 -7.10
N ALA A 70 14.68 11.64 -6.41
CA ALA A 70 16.04 12.05 -6.80
C ALA A 70 17.08 10.92 -6.76
N VAL A 71 16.84 9.86 -5.98
CA VAL A 71 17.75 8.72 -5.82
C VAL A 71 17.41 7.61 -6.80
N THR A 72 16.13 7.20 -6.89
CA THR A 72 15.73 6.07 -7.74
C THR A 72 15.34 6.47 -9.16
N GLY A 73 15.01 7.74 -9.40
CA GLY A 73 14.48 8.23 -10.67
C GLY A 73 13.04 7.79 -10.96
N GLU A 74 12.38 7.09 -10.03
CA GLU A 74 11.03 6.56 -10.20
C GLU A 74 9.99 7.54 -9.67
N HIS A 75 8.85 7.63 -10.35
CA HIS A 75 7.68 8.33 -9.82
C HIS A 75 7.04 7.49 -8.71
N THR A 76 6.59 8.11 -7.62
CA THR A 76 5.77 7.37 -6.64
C THR A 76 4.43 6.99 -7.28
N CYS A 77 4.03 5.73 -7.19
CA CYS A 77 2.69 5.27 -7.56
C CYS A 77 1.98 4.73 -6.32
N MET A 78 0.72 5.12 -6.15
CA MET A 78 -0.15 4.52 -5.16
C MET A 78 -1.32 3.82 -5.83
N VAL A 79 -1.55 2.59 -5.40
CA VAL A 79 -2.60 1.71 -5.89
C VAL A 79 -3.50 1.29 -4.74
N LEU A 80 -4.77 1.05 -5.03
CA LEU A 80 -5.78 0.70 -4.06
C LEU A 80 -6.56 -0.52 -4.54
N LYS A 81 -6.91 -1.40 -3.60
CA LYS A 81 -7.83 -2.50 -3.79
C LYS A 81 -8.98 -2.38 -2.80
N PRO A 82 -10.22 -2.17 -3.26
CA PRO A 82 -11.38 -2.25 -2.38
C PRO A 82 -11.51 -3.67 -1.84
N LEU A 83 -11.99 -3.79 -0.61
CA LEU A 83 -12.31 -5.07 0.03
C LEU A 83 -13.81 -5.18 0.17
N ASP A 84 -14.31 -6.41 0.13
CA ASP A 84 -15.71 -6.70 0.40
C ASP A 84 -16.01 -6.34 1.86
N ASN A 85 -16.97 -5.44 2.06
CA ASN A 85 -17.40 -5.00 3.38
C ASN A 85 -18.90 -4.69 3.33
N ASP A 86 -19.65 -5.25 4.28
CA ASP A 86 -21.11 -5.10 4.40
C ASP A 86 -21.55 -3.64 4.68
N ASP A 87 -20.63 -2.78 5.12
CA ASP A 87 -20.91 -1.36 5.41
C ASP A 87 -21.12 -0.51 4.15
N ILE A 88 -20.71 -0.98 2.97
CA ILE A 88 -20.80 -0.24 1.71
C ILE A 88 -21.59 -1.07 0.69
N GLU A 89 -22.80 -0.61 0.36
CA GLU A 89 -23.60 -1.21 -0.71
C GLU A 89 -22.89 -1.03 -2.06
N THR A 90 -22.29 -2.10 -2.56
CA THR A 90 -21.76 -2.12 -3.93
C THR A 90 -22.90 -2.44 -4.90
N CYS A 91 -23.26 -1.48 -5.76
CA CYS A 91 -24.10 -1.77 -6.92
C CYS A 91 -23.36 -2.78 -7.80
N GLY A 92 -23.93 -3.98 -7.93
CA GLY A 92 -23.29 -5.11 -8.59
C GLY A 92 -22.78 -4.79 -10.01
N THR A 93 -21.67 -5.45 -10.37
CA THR A 93 -20.88 -5.44 -11.62
C THR A 93 -19.65 -4.52 -11.70
N ASP A 94 -19.48 -3.52 -10.82
CA ASP A 94 -18.26 -2.70 -10.82
C ASP A 94 -17.11 -3.44 -10.11
N GLU A 95 -16.06 -3.82 -10.85
CA GLU A 95 -14.83 -4.45 -10.32
C GLU A 95 -14.20 -3.60 -9.20
N TRP A 96 -14.42 -2.29 -9.22
CA TRP A 96 -13.83 -1.34 -8.30
C TRP A 96 -14.80 -0.83 -7.24
N GLY A 97 -16.07 -1.26 -7.23
CA GLY A 97 -17.06 -0.88 -6.22
C GLY A 97 -17.08 0.62 -5.92
N PHE A 98 -16.97 1.00 -4.64
CA PHE A 98 -16.95 2.42 -4.23
C PHE A 98 -15.78 3.23 -4.81
N PHE A 99 -14.70 2.56 -5.21
CA PHE A 99 -13.48 3.17 -5.73
C PHE A 99 -13.61 3.51 -7.23
N GLY A 100 -14.56 2.93 -7.95
CA GLY A 100 -14.78 3.14 -9.39
C GLY A 100 -14.80 4.62 -9.82
N PRO A 101 -15.61 5.50 -9.20
CA PRO A 101 -15.64 6.93 -9.54
C PRO A 101 -14.28 7.64 -9.37
N PHE A 102 -13.53 7.28 -8.33
CA PHE A 102 -12.19 7.84 -8.06
C PHE A 102 -11.17 7.35 -9.08
N TYR A 103 -11.22 6.07 -9.45
CA TYR A 103 -10.39 5.52 -10.51
C TYR A 103 -10.64 6.21 -11.85
N GLN A 104 -11.91 6.42 -12.21
CA GLN A 104 -12.26 7.13 -13.45
C GLN A 104 -11.76 8.59 -13.46
N ASP A 105 -11.89 9.30 -12.35
CA ASP A 105 -11.37 10.67 -12.21
C ASP A 105 -9.84 10.70 -12.30
N PHE A 106 -9.16 9.76 -11.62
CA PHE A 106 -7.71 9.58 -11.74
C PHE A 106 -7.28 9.37 -13.20
N ARG A 107 -7.92 8.45 -13.92
CA ARG A 107 -7.58 8.17 -15.34
C ARG A 107 -7.69 9.41 -16.20
N LYS A 108 -8.77 10.19 -16.05
CA LYS A 108 -8.97 11.46 -16.79
C LYS A 108 -7.87 12.46 -16.49
N LYS A 109 -7.58 12.69 -15.20
CA LYS A 109 -6.53 13.62 -14.75
C LYS A 109 -5.15 13.19 -15.22
N PHE A 110 -4.83 11.91 -15.08
CA PHE A 110 -3.54 11.36 -15.48
C PHE A 110 -3.33 11.45 -16.99
N THR A 111 -4.38 11.15 -17.79
CA THR A 111 -4.33 11.30 -19.25
C THR A 111 -3.98 12.73 -19.65
N TRP A 112 -4.59 13.72 -19.00
CA TRP A 112 -4.25 15.14 -19.23
C TRP A 112 -2.80 15.45 -18.81
N LEU A 113 -2.34 14.91 -17.69
CA LEU A 113 -1.00 15.11 -17.17
C LEU A 113 0.10 14.47 -18.03
N LEU A 114 -0.18 13.41 -18.80
CA LEU A 114 0.81 12.79 -19.70
C LEU A 114 1.35 13.77 -20.76
N GLY A 115 0.62 14.85 -21.08
CA GLY A 115 1.12 15.93 -21.94
C GLY A 115 2.09 16.90 -21.28
N SER A 116 2.24 16.85 -19.95
CA SER A 116 3.12 17.74 -19.18
C SER A 116 4.59 17.34 -19.32
N SER A 117 5.51 18.23 -18.91
CA SER A 117 6.95 17.94 -18.91
C SER A 117 7.35 16.81 -17.97
N SER A 118 6.57 16.57 -16.93
CA SER A 118 6.98 15.75 -15.80
C SER A 118 6.90 14.25 -16.05
N PHE A 119 6.12 13.83 -17.05
CA PHE A 119 5.99 12.42 -17.44
C PHE A 119 6.63 12.11 -18.80
N ARG A 120 7.37 13.06 -19.41
CA ARG A 120 7.97 12.90 -20.75
C ARG A 120 9.00 11.78 -20.82
N THR A 121 9.69 11.52 -19.72
CA THR A 121 10.73 10.50 -19.61
C THR A 121 10.21 9.17 -19.07
N MET A 122 8.92 9.10 -18.75
CA MET A 122 8.30 7.87 -18.25
C MET A 122 8.10 6.89 -19.41
N ASP A 123 8.32 5.60 -19.14
CA ASP A 123 8.15 4.55 -20.14
C ASP A 123 6.70 4.51 -20.64
N MET A 124 6.51 4.52 -21.97
CA MET A 124 5.19 4.51 -22.60
C MET A 124 4.37 3.27 -22.22
N GLN A 125 5.01 2.11 -22.03
CA GLN A 125 4.33 0.91 -21.55
C GLN A 125 3.83 1.08 -20.12
N ALA A 126 4.62 1.75 -19.26
CA ALA A 126 4.18 2.07 -17.91
C ALA A 126 3.01 3.06 -17.93
N CYS A 127 3.04 4.08 -18.81
CA CYS A 127 1.93 5.02 -18.99
C CYS A 127 0.63 4.31 -19.38
N ASP A 128 0.71 3.40 -20.36
CA ASP A 128 -0.44 2.62 -20.83
C ASP A 128 -0.97 1.70 -19.73
N GLU A 129 -0.08 1.01 -19.02
CA GLU A 129 -0.46 0.13 -17.92
C GLU A 129 -1.09 0.88 -16.73
N VAL A 130 -0.77 2.15 -16.51
CA VAL A 130 -1.45 2.98 -15.48
C VAL A 130 -2.89 3.33 -15.91
N LEU A 131 -3.18 3.39 -17.21
CA LEU A 131 -4.47 3.82 -17.74
C LEU A 131 -5.45 2.69 -18.07
N VAL A 132 -4.95 1.46 -18.24
CA VAL A 132 -5.73 0.24 -18.50
C VAL A 132 -6.12 -0.42 -17.18
#